data_AF-A0A644UJ83-F1
#
_entry.id   AF-A0A644UJ83-F1
#
_cell.length_a   1.000
_cell.length_b   1.000
_cell.length_c   1.000
_cell.angle_alpha   90.00
_cell.angle_beta   90.00
_cell.angle_gamma   90.00
#
_symmetry.space_group_name_H-M   'P 1'
#
loop_
_entity.id
_entity.type
_entity.pdbx_description
1 polymer ?
#
loop_
_entity_poly.entity_id
_entity_poly.type
_entity_poly.pdbx_seq_one_letter_code
_entity_poly.pdbx_strand_id
1 'polypeptide(L)'
;MKKISIYISLLCALLVTGCQNELDNYDAPNGGIKGRILDAQTNEPIPLPVQGSTGVIINMFEQNTAATKSVDFYAKQDGSFENSKMFNGEYLLNASGPFILTGQNPVTVKGQTSFDITATPYARIQASATASGTTVSITYKVTPAKPEYAVTEVYGIWNFAPGVDVGQANLAGKKTVTATEGTITFDLASDNVFKTNLYKIQANGNKIYLRVGAKTAGFVNYSQVITVTL
;
A
#
# COMPACT_ATOMS: atom_id res chain seq x y z
N MET A 1 61.21 23.66 30.02
CA MET A 1 60.02 22.79 30.22
C MET A 1 58.71 23.57 30.33
N LYS A 2 58.61 24.69 31.10
CA LYS A 2 57.36 25.47 31.23
C LYS A 2 56.78 26.03 29.91
N LYS A 3 57.64 26.44 28.95
CA LYS A 3 57.19 27.00 27.66
C LYS A 3 56.55 25.95 26.73
N ILE A 4 57.08 24.71 26.69
CA ILE A 4 56.54 23.61 25.88
C ILE A 4 55.16 23.16 26.39
N SER A 5 54.98 23.16 27.72
CA SER A 5 53.68 22.84 28.33
C SER A 5 52.59 23.85 27.95
N ILE A 6 52.94 25.13 27.79
CA ILE A 6 52.01 26.18 27.35
C ILE A 6 51.59 25.96 25.89
N TYR A 7 52.53 25.61 25.01
CA TYR A 7 52.22 25.33 23.60
C TYR A 7 51.35 24.07 23.42
N ILE A 8 51.55 23.03 24.24
CA ILE A 8 50.73 21.81 24.21
C ILE A 8 49.32 22.10 24.75
N SER A 9 49.18 22.88 25.83
CA SER A 9 47.87 23.30 26.34
C SER A 9 47.11 24.20 25.36
N LEU A 10 47.81 25.08 24.63
CA LEU A 10 47.19 25.93 23.60
C LEU A 10 46.73 25.11 22.38
N LEU A 11 47.50 24.09 21.99
CA LEU A 11 47.13 23.16 20.92
C LEU A 11 45.94 22.27 21.31
N CYS A 12 45.87 21.80 22.56
CA CYS A 12 44.70 21.07 23.06
C CYS A 12 43.44 21.95 23.14
N ALA A 13 43.56 23.23 23.46
CA ALA A 13 42.42 24.16 23.48
C ALA A 13 41.84 24.43 22.07
N LEU A 14 42.69 24.40 21.02
CA LEU A 14 42.27 24.54 19.62
C LEU A 14 41.59 23.27 19.06
N LEU A 15 41.80 22.10 19.67
CA LEU A 15 41.17 20.84 19.23
C LEU A 15 39.72 20.69 19.74
N VAL A 16 39.31 21.44 20.78
CA VAL A 16 37.95 21.37 21.34
C VAL A 16 36.93 22.17 20.53
N THR A 17 37.37 23.16 19.74
CA THR A 17 36.47 23.95 18.87
C THR A 17 36.03 23.18 17.61
N GLY A 18 36.73 22.10 17.25
CA GLY A 18 36.37 21.25 16.11
C GLY A 18 35.16 20.34 16.37
N CYS A 19 34.84 20.06 17.64
CA CYS A 19 33.71 19.20 18.03
C CYS A 19 32.42 19.97 18.33
N GLN A 20 32.42 21.31 18.21
CA GLN A 20 31.23 22.15 18.40
C GLN A 20 30.63 22.67 17.10
N ASN A 21 31.18 22.30 15.94
CA ASN A 21 30.59 22.68 14.68
C ASN A 21 29.37 21.79 14.42
N GLU A 22 28.19 22.27 14.80
CA GLU A 22 26.85 21.74 14.51
C GLU A 22 26.52 21.65 13.00
N LEU A 23 27.52 21.74 12.13
CA LEU A 23 27.40 21.63 10.67
C LEU A 23 27.00 20.22 10.21
N ASP A 24 27.10 19.22 11.09
CA ASP A 24 26.77 17.81 10.80
C ASP A 24 25.68 17.24 11.72
N ASN A 25 24.72 18.07 12.13
CA ASN A 25 23.55 17.58 12.87
C ASN A 25 22.27 18.16 12.28
N TYR A 26 21.83 17.59 11.14
CA TYR A 26 20.44 17.78 10.74
C TYR A 26 19.54 17.18 11.82
N ASP A 27 18.53 17.94 12.23
CA ASP A 27 17.51 17.42 13.13
C ASP A 27 16.94 16.12 12.56
N ALA A 28 16.62 15.17 13.43
CA ALA A 28 15.92 13.97 13.00
C ALA A 28 14.52 14.37 12.46
N PRO A 29 13.96 13.63 11.48
CA PRO A 29 12.59 13.82 11.05
C PRO A 29 11.62 13.83 12.24
N ASN A 30 10.89 14.92 12.41
CA ASN A 30 10.02 15.19 13.56
C ASN A 30 8.53 15.29 13.20
N GLY A 31 8.18 14.91 11.98
CA GLY A 31 6.83 14.84 11.44
C GLY A 31 6.50 13.48 10.85
N GLY A 32 5.28 13.36 10.36
CA GLY A 32 4.78 12.16 9.70
C GLY A 32 3.42 12.40 9.08
N ILE A 33 3.02 11.51 8.18
CA ILE A 33 1.72 11.55 7.53
C ILE A 33 1.04 10.19 7.63
N LYS A 34 -0.27 10.20 7.79
CA LYS A 34 -1.14 9.05 7.59
C LYS A 34 -2.43 9.46 6.89
N GLY A 35 -3.02 8.55 6.13
CA GLY A 35 -4.24 8.85 5.41
C GLY A 35 -4.78 7.65 4.66
N ARG A 36 -5.81 7.90 3.85
CA ARG A 36 -6.48 6.95 2.99
C ARG A 36 -6.67 7.52 1.60
N ILE A 37 -6.68 6.63 0.61
CA ILE A 37 -7.12 6.95 -0.74
C ILE A 37 -8.62 6.65 -0.82
N LEU A 38 -9.43 7.70 -0.81
CA LEU A 38 -10.89 7.59 -0.76
C LEU A 38 -11.50 7.70 -2.16
N ASP A 39 -12.49 6.87 -2.42
CA ASP A 39 -13.31 6.97 -3.61
C ASP A 39 -14.20 8.22 -3.55
N ALA A 40 -14.06 9.11 -4.52
CA ALA A 40 -14.80 10.37 -4.61
C ALA A 40 -16.33 10.19 -4.59
N GLN A 41 -16.85 9.05 -5.02
CA GLN A 41 -18.27 8.79 -5.08
C GLN A 41 -18.82 8.14 -3.79
N THR A 42 -18.08 7.21 -3.20
CA THR A 42 -18.57 6.41 -2.07
C THR A 42 -17.99 6.85 -0.73
N ASN A 43 -16.93 7.65 -0.74
CA ASN A 43 -16.15 8.04 0.42
C ASN A 43 -15.54 6.84 1.20
N GLU A 44 -15.43 5.69 0.53
CA GLU A 44 -14.82 4.48 1.07
C GLU A 44 -13.37 4.35 0.60
N PRO A 45 -12.47 3.70 1.36
CA PRO A 45 -11.11 3.43 0.92
C PRO A 45 -11.09 2.57 -0.35
N ILE A 46 -10.29 2.97 -1.34
CA ILE A 46 -10.08 2.20 -2.57
C ILE A 46 -9.17 1.01 -2.26
N PRO A 47 -9.59 -0.25 -2.48
CA PRO A 47 -8.71 -1.40 -2.28
C PRO A 47 -7.58 -1.42 -3.32
N LEU A 48 -6.35 -1.61 -2.83
CA LEU A 48 -5.12 -1.52 -3.63
C LEU A 48 -4.42 -2.88 -3.76
N PRO A 49 -3.49 -3.04 -4.72
CA PRO A 49 -2.55 -4.16 -4.72
C PRO A 49 -1.80 -4.30 -3.40
N VAL A 50 -1.21 -5.46 -3.15
CA VAL A 50 -0.33 -5.67 -1.99
C VAL A 50 0.90 -4.76 -2.11
N GLN A 51 1.40 -4.28 -0.98
CA GLN A 51 2.63 -3.48 -0.91
C GLN A 51 3.80 -4.23 -1.54
N GLY A 52 4.59 -3.55 -2.37
CA GLY A 52 5.73 -4.13 -3.07
C GLY A 52 5.78 -3.72 -4.54
N SER A 53 6.30 -4.61 -5.40
CA SER A 53 6.53 -4.31 -6.82
C SER A 53 5.26 -3.96 -7.62
N THR A 54 4.11 -4.45 -7.20
CA THR A 54 2.78 -4.16 -7.79
C THR A 54 2.02 -3.08 -7.02
N GLY A 55 2.57 -2.59 -5.90
CA GLY A 55 1.91 -1.68 -4.98
C GLY A 55 1.80 -0.25 -5.49
N VAL A 56 0.91 0.52 -4.87
CA VAL A 56 0.77 1.96 -5.14
C VAL A 56 1.81 2.71 -4.33
N ILE A 57 2.60 3.53 -5.02
CA ILE A 57 3.58 4.42 -4.39
C ILE A 57 2.91 5.76 -4.13
N ILE A 58 3.08 6.26 -2.90
CA ILE A 58 2.82 7.64 -2.52
C ILE A 58 4.12 8.40 -2.69
N ASN A 59 4.11 9.44 -3.53
CA ASN A 59 5.22 10.34 -3.75
C ASN A 59 4.91 11.67 -3.04
N MET A 60 5.80 12.11 -2.16
CA MET A 60 5.69 13.41 -1.51
C MET A 60 6.78 14.35 -2.00
N PHE A 61 6.38 15.35 -2.78
CA PHE A 61 7.28 16.38 -3.29
C PHE A 61 7.27 17.57 -2.35
N GLU A 62 8.39 17.85 -1.70
CA GLU A 62 8.54 19.05 -0.90
C GLU A 62 8.36 20.30 -1.77
N GLN A 63 7.63 21.29 -1.26
CA GLN A 63 7.32 22.53 -1.96
C GLN A 63 8.19 23.67 -1.43
N ASN A 64 8.40 24.69 -2.25
CA ASN A 64 9.17 25.88 -1.88
C ASN A 64 10.63 25.61 -1.49
N THR A 65 11.20 24.48 -1.95
CA THR A 65 12.61 24.13 -1.78
C THR A 65 13.26 23.79 -3.12
N ALA A 66 14.59 23.63 -3.13
CA ALA A 66 15.33 23.15 -4.31
C ALA A 66 15.30 21.62 -4.46
N ALA A 67 14.49 20.92 -3.67
CA ALA A 67 14.40 19.46 -3.71
C ALA A 67 13.83 18.98 -5.05
N THR A 68 14.51 18.03 -5.69
CA THR A 68 14.09 17.43 -6.97
C THR A 68 13.64 15.99 -6.82
N LYS A 69 13.68 15.45 -5.60
CA LYS A 69 13.33 14.07 -5.27
C LYS A 69 12.14 14.07 -4.32
N SER A 70 11.25 13.11 -4.52
CA SER A 70 10.16 12.84 -3.60
C SER A 70 10.59 11.92 -2.47
N VAL A 71 9.87 11.99 -1.36
CA VAL A 71 9.86 10.95 -0.34
C VAL A 71 8.80 9.93 -0.75
N ASP A 72 9.24 8.70 -1.02
CA ASP A 72 8.41 7.64 -1.58
C ASP A 72 8.15 6.53 -0.56
N PHE A 73 6.90 6.07 -0.49
CA PHE A 73 6.50 4.94 0.34
C PHE A 73 5.24 4.27 -0.21
N TYR A 74 4.94 3.04 0.22
CA TYR A 74 3.82 2.27 -0.31
C TYR A 74 2.53 2.45 0.48
N ALA A 75 1.42 2.66 -0.23
CA ALA A 75 0.08 2.48 0.32
C ALA A 75 -0.22 0.99 0.56
N LYS A 76 -0.98 0.70 1.61
CA LYS A 76 -1.44 -0.62 2.02
C LYS A 76 -2.60 -1.10 1.13
N GLN A 77 -2.80 -2.41 1.06
CA GLN A 77 -3.86 -3.02 0.22
C GLN A 77 -5.29 -2.61 0.59
N ASP A 78 -5.48 -2.07 1.81
CA ASP A 78 -6.75 -1.56 2.32
C ASP A 78 -7.02 -0.09 1.93
N GLY A 79 -6.12 0.52 1.16
CA GLY A 79 -6.22 1.92 0.73
C GLY A 79 -5.62 2.93 1.71
N SER A 80 -5.12 2.50 2.87
CA SER A 80 -4.44 3.38 3.82
C SER A 80 -2.95 3.56 3.49
N PHE A 81 -2.36 4.66 3.93
CA PHE A 81 -0.93 4.93 3.78
C PHE A 81 -0.39 5.63 5.03
N GLU A 82 0.90 5.45 5.30
CA GLU A 82 1.55 6.04 6.47
C GLU A 82 3.07 6.14 6.25
N ASN A 83 3.64 7.27 6.64
CA ASN A 83 5.07 7.46 6.85
C ASN A 83 5.28 8.30 8.12
N SER A 84 5.80 7.69 9.18
CA SER A 84 5.94 8.32 10.50
C SER A 84 7.26 9.09 10.70
N LYS A 85 8.13 9.12 9.70
CA LYS A 85 9.46 9.75 9.76
C LYS A 85 9.67 10.68 8.56
N MET A 86 9.05 11.85 8.63
CA MET A 86 9.20 12.91 7.65
C MET A 86 9.57 14.24 8.32
N PHE A 87 10.09 15.18 7.55
CA PHE A 87 10.30 16.54 8.05
C PHE A 87 8.98 17.31 8.04
N ASN A 88 8.85 18.26 8.97
CA ASN A 88 7.77 19.23 8.89
C ASN A 88 8.01 20.14 7.69
N GLY A 89 6.95 20.44 6.93
CA GLY A 89 7.07 21.20 5.70
C GLY A 89 5.81 21.16 4.86
N GLU A 90 5.86 21.84 3.72
CA GLU A 90 4.78 21.82 2.72
C GLU A 90 5.12 20.79 1.66
N TYR A 91 4.16 19.93 1.33
CA TYR A 91 4.31 18.85 0.37
C TYR A 91 3.17 18.83 -0.62
N LEU A 92 3.45 18.39 -1.84
CA LEU A 92 2.45 17.97 -2.80
C LEU A 92 2.46 16.44 -2.88
N LEU A 93 1.36 15.81 -2.47
CA LEU A 93 1.17 14.37 -2.60
C LEU A 93 0.78 14.00 -4.03
N ASN A 94 1.38 12.94 -4.52
CA ASN A 94 0.94 12.24 -5.71
C ASN A 94 0.87 10.74 -5.44
N ALA A 95 0.01 10.04 -6.18
CA ALA A 95 -0.11 8.60 -6.14
C ALA A 95 -0.57 8.08 -7.51
N SER A 96 0.04 6.99 -7.96
CA SER A 96 -0.32 6.32 -9.22
C SER A 96 -0.77 4.89 -8.95
N GLY A 97 -1.92 4.52 -9.50
CA GLY A 97 -2.54 3.23 -9.21
C GLY A 97 -3.81 2.98 -10.03
N PRO A 98 -4.66 2.01 -9.62
CA PRO A 98 -5.90 1.66 -10.32
C PRO A 98 -7.02 2.71 -10.13
N PHE A 99 -6.68 3.99 -10.21
CA PHE A 99 -7.54 5.14 -9.99
C PHE A 99 -6.96 6.40 -10.64
N ILE A 100 -7.79 7.44 -10.75
CA ILE A 100 -7.39 8.79 -11.15
C ILE A 100 -7.61 9.73 -9.97
N LEU A 101 -6.59 10.49 -9.56
CA LEU A 101 -6.74 11.53 -8.54
C LEU A 101 -7.74 12.60 -8.98
N THR A 102 -8.59 13.08 -8.08
CA THR A 102 -9.59 14.12 -8.42
C THR A 102 -9.03 15.54 -8.44
N GLY A 103 -7.78 15.73 -7.98
CA GLY A 103 -7.11 17.03 -7.94
C GLY A 103 -5.71 16.94 -7.37
N GLN A 104 -5.12 18.13 -7.15
CA GLN A 104 -3.87 18.26 -6.42
C GLN A 104 -4.08 18.02 -4.92
N ASN A 105 -3.04 17.51 -4.26
CA ASN A 105 -3.09 17.11 -2.86
C ASN A 105 -2.00 17.85 -2.04
N PRO A 106 -2.10 19.18 -1.88
CA PRO A 106 -1.17 19.93 -1.04
C PRO A 106 -1.44 19.63 0.45
N VAL A 107 -0.37 19.41 1.22
CA VAL A 107 -0.46 19.18 2.67
C VAL A 107 0.68 19.91 3.38
N THR A 108 0.38 20.46 4.55
CA THR A 108 1.39 20.94 5.48
C THR A 108 1.59 19.88 6.56
N VAL A 109 2.75 19.23 6.56
CA VAL A 109 3.14 18.28 7.61
C VAL A 109 3.65 19.07 8.81
N LYS A 110 2.99 18.89 9.95
CA LYS A 110 3.36 19.49 11.24
C LYS A 110 3.14 18.46 12.35
N GLY A 111 4.22 17.82 12.77
CA GLY A 111 4.13 16.64 13.63
C GLY A 111 3.47 15.48 12.88
N GLN A 112 2.73 14.64 13.60
CA GLN A 112 1.93 13.58 12.98
C GLN A 112 0.66 14.15 12.38
N THR A 113 0.58 14.19 11.05
CA THR A 113 -0.50 14.80 10.28
C THR A 113 -1.39 13.73 9.65
N SER A 114 -2.71 13.91 9.73
CA SER A 114 -3.68 13.08 9.00
C SER A 114 -4.13 13.83 7.75
N PHE A 115 -4.08 13.19 6.59
CA PHE A 115 -4.52 13.78 5.33
C PHE A 115 -4.95 12.69 4.35
N ASP A 116 -6.23 12.70 3.96
CA ASP A 116 -6.77 11.76 2.98
C ASP A 116 -6.67 12.36 1.57
N ILE A 117 -6.48 11.49 0.57
CA ILE A 117 -6.53 11.89 -0.85
C ILE A 117 -7.76 11.31 -1.51
N THR A 118 -8.33 12.06 -2.45
CA THR A 118 -9.55 11.65 -3.16
C THR A 118 -9.22 11.22 -4.58
N ALA A 119 -9.81 10.11 -5.01
CA ALA A 119 -9.59 9.53 -6.33
C ALA A 119 -10.85 8.86 -6.87
N THR A 120 -10.89 8.59 -8.17
CA THR A 120 -11.93 7.78 -8.82
C THR A 120 -11.31 6.47 -9.31
N PRO A 121 -11.68 5.30 -8.76
CA PRO A 121 -11.17 4.02 -9.26
C PRO A 121 -11.68 3.75 -10.68
N TYR A 122 -10.92 3.03 -11.50
CA TYR A 122 -11.40 2.65 -12.85
C TYR A 122 -12.59 1.69 -12.81
N ALA A 123 -12.65 0.82 -11.80
CA ALA A 123 -13.79 -0.05 -11.53
C ALA A 123 -13.99 -0.28 -10.03
N ARG A 124 -15.24 -0.47 -9.63
CA ARG A 124 -15.66 -0.87 -8.28
C ARG A 124 -16.05 -2.33 -8.29
N ILE A 125 -15.67 -3.06 -7.24
CA ILE A 125 -15.95 -4.49 -7.14
C ILE A 125 -16.68 -4.77 -5.83
N GLN A 126 -17.92 -5.21 -5.95
CA GLN A 126 -18.67 -5.79 -4.84
C GLN A 126 -18.44 -7.29 -4.86
N ALA A 127 -18.04 -7.86 -3.72
CA ALA A 127 -17.80 -9.29 -3.62
C ALA A 127 -18.14 -9.81 -2.22
N SER A 128 -18.65 -11.03 -2.17
CA SER A 128 -18.84 -11.82 -0.96
C SER A 128 -18.36 -13.25 -1.21
N ALA A 129 -17.98 -13.96 -0.15
CA ALA A 129 -17.52 -15.34 -0.27
C ALA A 129 -18.10 -16.24 0.81
N THR A 130 -18.28 -17.50 0.47
CA THR A 130 -18.76 -18.55 1.38
C THR A 130 -17.85 -19.78 1.27
N ALA A 131 -17.81 -20.55 2.36
CA ALA A 131 -17.16 -21.84 2.41
C ALA A 131 -18.18 -22.94 2.75
N SER A 132 -18.07 -24.07 2.08
CA SER A 132 -18.80 -25.30 2.37
C SER A 132 -17.78 -26.44 2.42
N GLY A 133 -17.30 -26.75 3.63
CA GLY A 133 -16.07 -27.53 3.81
C GLY A 133 -14.91 -26.88 3.06
N THR A 134 -14.22 -27.65 2.23
CA THR A 134 -13.08 -27.17 1.42
C THR A 134 -13.46 -26.53 0.08
N THR A 135 -14.76 -26.37 -0.20
CA THR A 135 -15.22 -25.66 -1.40
C THR A 135 -15.53 -24.22 -1.05
N VAL A 136 -14.88 -23.28 -1.73
CA VAL A 136 -15.09 -21.85 -1.50
C VAL A 136 -15.57 -21.15 -2.76
N SER A 137 -16.56 -20.27 -2.61
CA SER A 137 -17.21 -19.60 -3.72
C SER A 137 -17.22 -18.10 -3.49
N ILE A 138 -16.79 -17.33 -4.48
CA ILE A 138 -16.81 -15.87 -4.48
C ILE A 138 -17.91 -15.41 -5.43
N THR A 139 -18.93 -14.73 -4.93
CA THR A 139 -19.93 -14.04 -5.75
C THR A 139 -19.53 -12.59 -5.91
N TYR A 140 -19.57 -12.07 -7.14
CA TYR A 140 -19.02 -10.76 -7.44
C TYR A 140 -19.81 -10.00 -8.50
N LYS A 141 -19.63 -8.67 -8.47
CA LYS A 141 -20.06 -7.73 -9.51
C LYS A 141 -19.02 -6.62 -9.67
N VAL A 142 -18.58 -6.42 -10.91
CA VAL A 142 -17.64 -5.39 -11.32
C VAL A 142 -18.41 -4.29 -12.05
N THR A 143 -18.27 -3.06 -11.55
CA THR A 143 -18.90 -1.87 -12.13
C THR A 143 -17.81 -0.88 -12.54
N PRO A 144 -17.52 -0.73 -13.85
CA PRO A 144 -16.63 0.33 -14.35
C PRO A 144 -17.12 1.71 -13.91
N ALA A 145 -16.20 2.60 -13.56
CA ALA A 145 -16.57 3.98 -13.21
C ALA A 145 -17.05 4.78 -14.42
N LYS A 146 -16.59 4.42 -15.62
CA LYS A 146 -17.03 5.00 -16.89
C LYS A 146 -17.10 3.93 -17.99
N PRO A 147 -17.95 4.08 -19.02
CA PRO A 147 -18.08 3.11 -20.11
C PRO A 147 -16.77 2.81 -20.85
N GLU A 148 -15.86 3.77 -20.97
CA GLU A 148 -14.56 3.58 -21.62
C GLU A 148 -13.58 2.68 -20.85
N TYR A 149 -13.82 2.45 -19.55
CA TYR A 149 -12.99 1.59 -18.70
C TYR A 149 -13.40 0.11 -18.83
N ALA A 150 -13.37 -0.40 -20.07
CA ALA A 150 -13.76 -1.76 -20.39
C ALA A 150 -13.01 -2.79 -19.52
N VAL A 151 -13.77 -3.72 -18.93
CA VAL A 151 -13.22 -4.83 -18.15
C VAL A 151 -12.86 -5.95 -19.11
N THR A 152 -11.57 -6.31 -19.13
CA THR A 152 -11.04 -7.32 -20.05
C THR A 152 -10.95 -8.70 -19.40
N GLU A 153 -10.61 -8.74 -18.12
CA GLU A 153 -10.46 -9.96 -17.33
C GLU A 153 -10.93 -9.71 -15.91
N VAL A 154 -11.56 -10.71 -15.30
CA VAL A 154 -11.86 -10.76 -13.86
C VAL A 154 -11.16 -11.97 -13.27
N TYR A 155 -10.53 -11.77 -12.12
CA TYR A 155 -9.78 -12.78 -11.39
C TYR A 155 -10.47 -13.09 -10.08
N GLY A 156 -10.79 -14.36 -9.83
CA GLY A 156 -10.97 -14.87 -8.48
C GLY A 156 -9.62 -15.32 -7.96
N ILE A 157 -9.27 -14.95 -6.73
CA ILE A 157 -7.97 -15.23 -6.14
C ILE A 157 -8.20 -15.76 -4.73
N TRP A 158 -7.45 -16.79 -4.33
CA TRP A 158 -7.38 -17.22 -2.94
C TRP A 158 -5.93 -17.35 -2.49
N ASN A 159 -5.70 -17.13 -1.19
CA ASN A 159 -4.41 -17.31 -0.53
C ASN A 159 -4.61 -17.78 0.93
N PHE A 160 -3.60 -18.44 1.48
CA PHE A 160 -3.53 -18.79 2.91
C PHE A 160 -2.91 -17.66 3.77
N ALA A 161 -2.47 -16.57 3.14
CA ALA A 161 -1.95 -15.36 3.78
C ALA A 161 -2.83 -14.14 3.45
N PRO A 162 -2.86 -13.10 4.32
CA PRO A 162 -3.79 -11.97 4.18
C PRO A 162 -3.47 -11.02 3.01
N GLY A 163 -2.23 -11.03 2.50
CA GLY A 163 -1.86 -10.30 1.29
C GLY A 163 -2.34 -11.05 0.06
N VAL A 164 -3.36 -10.52 -0.63
CA VAL A 164 -3.97 -11.17 -1.79
C VAL A 164 -4.01 -10.20 -2.97
N ASP A 165 -3.28 -10.50 -4.04
CA ASP A 165 -3.40 -9.81 -5.33
C ASP A 165 -2.97 -10.72 -6.49
N VAL A 166 -2.87 -10.19 -7.71
CA VAL A 166 -2.47 -10.98 -8.90
C VAL A 166 -0.96 -11.26 -8.99
N GLY A 167 -0.16 -10.70 -8.09
CA GLY A 167 1.26 -10.95 -7.98
C GLY A 167 1.53 -12.39 -7.52
N GLN A 168 2.50 -13.06 -8.14
CA GLN A 168 2.75 -14.49 -7.90
C GLN A 168 3.07 -14.84 -6.44
N ALA A 169 3.66 -13.92 -5.68
CA ALA A 169 3.94 -14.12 -4.26
C ALA A 169 2.71 -14.00 -3.35
N ASN A 170 1.60 -13.45 -3.86
CA ASN A 170 0.41 -13.07 -3.09
C ASN A 170 -0.83 -13.89 -3.48
N LEU A 171 -0.66 -15.01 -4.18
CA LEU A 171 -1.75 -15.92 -4.53
C LEU A 171 -1.33 -17.38 -4.33
N ALA A 172 -2.26 -18.19 -3.86
CA ALA A 172 -2.14 -19.64 -3.84
C ALA A 172 -2.84 -20.27 -5.05
N GLY A 173 -3.98 -19.70 -5.45
CA GLY A 173 -4.66 -20.05 -6.69
C GLY A 173 -5.44 -18.88 -7.29
N LYS A 174 -5.63 -18.94 -8.60
CA LYS A 174 -6.31 -17.92 -9.39
C LYS A 174 -7.16 -18.57 -10.47
N LYS A 175 -8.36 -18.03 -10.69
CA LYS A 175 -9.20 -18.34 -11.87
C LYS A 175 -9.50 -17.05 -12.62
N THR A 176 -9.47 -17.10 -13.95
CA THR A 176 -9.78 -15.96 -14.82
C THR A 176 -11.10 -16.20 -15.54
N VAL A 177 -11.94 -15.19 -15.60
CA VAL A 177 -13.21 -15.17 -16.34
C VAL A 177 -13.37 -13.81 -17.04
N THR A 178 -14.31 -13.72 -17.99
CA THR A 178 -14.62 -12.48 -18.72
C THR A 178 -15.94 -11.83 -18.30
N ALA A 179 -16.81 -12.58 -17.62
CA ALA A 179 -18.06 -12.04 -17.09
C ALA A 179 -17.78 -11.00 -16.01
N THR A 180 -18.54 -9.90 -16.01
CA THR A 180 -18.42 -8.82 -15.01
C THR A 180 -19.24 -9.07 -13.76
N GLU A 181 -20.10 -10.08 -13.76
CA GLU A 181 -20.82 -10.56 -12.58
C GLU A 181 -20.97 -12.08 -12.63
N GLY A 182 -21.00 -12.73 -11.47
CA GLY A 182 -21.15 -14.17 -11.38
C GLY A 182 -20.53 -14.76 -10.11
N THR A 183 -20.19 -16.05 -10.19
CA THR A 183 -19.60 -16.80 -9.08
C THR A 183 -18.36 -17.57 -9.55
N ILE A 184 -17.27 -17.47 -8.79
CA ILE A 184 -16.03 -18.23 -9.01
C ILE A 184 -15.84 -19.18 -7.83
N THR A 185 -15.77 -20.48 -8.11
CA THR A 185 -15.62 -21.52 -7.09
C THR A 185 -14.23 -22.15 -7.15
N PHE A 186 -13.63 -22.42 -6.00
CA PHE A 186 -12.41 -23.21 -5.84
C PHE A 186 -12.72 -24.46 -5.02
N ASP A 187 -12.31 -25.62 -5.54
CA ASP A 187 -12.25 -26.86 -4.78
C ASP A 187 -10.84 -26.97 -4.20
N LEU A 188 -10.69 -26.62 -2.92
CA LEU A 188 -9.38 -26.61 -2.28
C LEU A 188 -8.89 -28.02 -1.95
N ALA A 189 -9.79 -29.00 -1.80
CA ALA A 189 -9.38 -30.37 -1.49
C ALA A 189 -8.62 -31.04 -2.65
N SER A 190 -8.85 -30.62 -3.89
CA SER A 190 -8.06 -31.08 -5.04
C SER A 190 -6.78 -30.27 -5.27
N ASP A 191 -6.69 -29.06 -4.73
CA ASP A 191 -5.57 -28.13 -4.93
C ASP A 191 -4.29 -28.54 -4.17
N ASN A 192 -3.16 -28.61 -4.89
CA ASN A 192 -1.88 -29.02 -4.31
C ASN A 192 -1.24 -27.96 -3.41
N VAL A 193 -1.42 -26.67 -3.72
CA VAL A 193 -0.93 -25.57 -2.88
C VAL A 193 -1.68 -25.58 -1.54
N PHE A 194 -2.99 -25.85 -1.57
CA PHE A 194 -3.78 -26.06 -0.36
C PHE A 194 -3.25 -27.23 0.46
N LYS A 195 -3.13 -28.43 -0.13
CA LYS A 195 -2.64 -29.64 0.58
C LYS A 195 -1.28 -29.43 1.23
N THR A 196 -0.34 -28.84 0.50
CA THR A 196 1.03 -28.61 0.98
C THR A 196 1.13 -27.52 2.04
N ASN A 197 0.14 -26.61 2.13
CA ASN A 197 0.12 -25.53 3.12
C ASN A 197 -1.01 -25.68 4.16
N LEU A 198 -1.67 -26.85 4.23
CA LEU A 198 -2.78 -27.09 5.15
C LEU A 198 -2.41 -26.79 6.61
N TYR A 199 -1.18 -27.13 7.02
CA TYR A 199 -0.68 -26.83 8.37
C TYR A 199 -0.65 -25.33 8.68
N LYS A 200 -0.36 -24.46 7.70
CA LYS A 200 -0.38 -22.99 7.88
C LYS A 200 -1.81 -22.48 8.06
N ILE A 201 -2.73 -23.04 7.28
CA ILE A 201 -4.15 -22.69 7.33
C ILE A 201 -4.73 -23.09 8.71
N GLN A 202 -4.43 -24.31 9.16
CA GLN A 202 -4.81 -24.79 10.49
C GLN A 202 -4.22 -23.93 11.62
N ALA A 203 -2.93 -23.57 11.52
CA ALA A 203 -2.27 -22.71 12.49
C ALA A 203 -2.88 -21.29 12.59
N ASN A 204 -3.53 -20.81 11.52
CA ASN A 204 -4.23 -19.52 11.49
C ASN A 204 -5.75 -19.65 11.76
N GLY A 205 -6.18 -20.74 12.40
CA GLY A 205 -7.58 -20.97 12.74
C GLY A 205 -8.47 -21.26 11.53
N ASN A 206 -7.95 -22.03 10.56
CA ASN A 206 -8.62 -22.43 9.32
C ASN A 206 -9.05 -21.27 8.41
N LYS A 207 -8.43 -20.10 8.58
CA LYS A 207 -8.73 -18.92 7.77
C LYS A 207 -8.04 -19.00 6.41
N ILE A 208 -8.79 -18.66 5.38
CA ILE A 208 -8.25 -18.34 4.06
C ILE A 208 -8.75 -16.97 3.62
N TYR A 209 -8.06 -16.39 2.64
CA TYR A 209 -8.30 -15.04 2.16
C TYR A 209 -8.62 -15.08 0.68
N LEU A 210 -9.75 -14.50 0.30
CA LEU A 210 -10.23 -14.43 -1.07
C LEU A 210 -10.28 -12.98 -1.54
N ARG A 211 -10.06 -12.77 -2.83
CA ARG A 211 -10.15 -11.44 -3.44
C ARG A 211 -10.57 -11.54 -4.88
N VAL A 212 -11.29 -10.53 -5.35
CA VAL A 212 -11.61 -10.35 -6.76
C VAL A 212 -10.75 -9.23 -7.32
N GLY A 213 -10.15 -9.45 -8.49
CA GLY A 213 -9.47 -8.42 -9.26
C GLY A 213 -10.14 -8.22 -10.62
N ALA A 214 -10.15 -7.01 -11.16
CA ALA A 214 -10.67 -6.71 -12.49
C ALA A 214 -9.67 -5.88 -13.29
N LYS A 215 -9.27 -6.37 -14.46
CA LYS A 215 -8.32 -5.70 -15.36
C LYS A 215 -9.03 -4.67 -16.22
N THR A 216 -8.70 -3.40 -16.00
CA THR A 216 -9.28 -2.24 -16.68
C THR A 216 -8.25 -1.11 -16.77
N ALA A 217 -8.29 -0.32 -17.85
CA ALA A 217 -7.39 0.82 -18.09
C ALA A 217 -5.88 0.52 -17.90
N GLY A 218 -5.44 -0.71 -18.16
CA GLY A 218 -4.04 -1.14 -17.96
C GLY A 218 -3.67 -1.51 -16.52
N PHE A 219 -4.59 -1.37 -15.57
CA PHE A 219 -4.43 -1.71 -14.15
C PHE A 219 -5.35 -2.86 -13.74
N VAL A 220 -5.21 -3.29 -12.47
CA VAL A 220 -6.15 -4.21 -11.81
C VAL A 220 -6.77 -3.50 -10.61
N ASN A 221 -8.09 -3.31 -10.64
CA ASN A 221 -8.88 -2.89 -9.49
C ASN A 221 -9.22 -4.11 -8.63
N TYR A 222 -9.37 -3.93 -7.32
CA TYR A 222 -9.61 -5.03 -6.39
C TYR A 222 -10.87 -4.81 -5.55
N SER A 223 -11.49 -5.92 -5.13
CA SER A 223 -12.38 -5.92 -3.97
C SER A 223 -11.57 -5.76 -2.68
N GLN A 224 -12.26 -5.53 -1.55
CA GLN A 224 -11.67 -5.83 -0.25
C GLN A 224 -11.32 -7.32 -0.16
N VAL A 225 -10.32 -7.64 0.68
CA VAL A 225 -9.99 -9.03 1.00
C VAL A 225 -11.10 -9.61 1.87
N ILE A 226 -11.65 -10.74 1.46
CA ILE A 226 -12.71 -11.46 2.17
C ILE A 226 -12.04 -12.60 2.92
N THR A 227 -12.21 -12.64 4.24
CA THR A 227 -11.73 -13.76 5.06
C THR A 227 -12.88 -14.76 5.24
N VAL A 228 -12.62 -16.03 4.98
CA VAL A 228 -13.55 -17.12 5.32
C VAL A 228 -12.82 -18.17 6.15
N THR A 229 -13.57 -18.92 6.93
CA THR A 229 -13.05 -20.06 7.71
C THR A 229 -13.58 -21.34 7.08
N LEU A 230 -12.69 -22.30 6.85
CA LEU A 230 -13.00 -23.63 6.31
C LEU A 230 -13.54 -24.59 7.38
#